data_AF-A0A699L9T7-F1
#
_entry.id   AF-A0A699L9T7-F1
#
_cell.length_a   1.000
_cell.length_b   1.000
_cell.length_c   1.000
_cell.angle_alpha   90.00
_cell.angle_beta   90.00
_cell.angle_gamma   90.00
#
_symmetry.space_group_name_H-M   'P 1'
#
loop_
_entity.id
_entity.type
_entity.pdbx_description
1 polymer ?
#
loop_
_entity_poly.entity_id
_entity_poly.type
_entity_poly.pdbx_seq_one_letter_code
_entity_poly.pdbx_strand_id
1 'polypeptide(L)'
;EQVSGEEKLKAAFEEFKQYEDNRVEQRCAKMDAPLDALSIDFDEELYPHMLTAIAGCRWMIGRGLRLAVMKCGESIKLRQAFADVVSVGITKGMSEGLKHIVEHGQANLDLEAIEAYDPEAEAKYIAALQALKNLKYPLVDQLEGLKDAPMDMIMASVHLESDTRDDAPQWVRELRPISRSLCTRRVSSAHHARSDGVPVSVPTVVPQGLAILLADAATQTETSDEAPPQLLRSSSLPAVHS
;
A
#
# COMPACT_ATOMS: atom_id res chain seq x y z
N GLU A 1 -73.56 22.01 5.04
CA GLU A 1 -72.53 21.12 4.49
C GLU A 1 -71.60 20.74 5.63
N GLN A 2 -71.66 19.49 6.10
CA GLN A 2 -70.97 19.03 7.32
C GLN A 2 -70.04 17.88 6.93
N VAL A 3 -68.86 18.24 6.43
CA VAL A 3 -67.74 17.32 6.15
C VAL A 3 -67.46 16.49 7.40
N SER A 4 -67.40 15.16 7.25
CA SER A 4 -67.22 14.23 8.35
C SER A 4 -65.89 14.48 9.08
N GLY A 5 -65.85 14.21 10.38
CA GLY A 5 -64.61 14.35 11.17
C GLY A 5 -63.46 13.49 10.63
N GLU A 6 -63.80 12.34 10.05
CA GLU A 6 -62.87 11.43 9.37
C GLU A 6 -62.22 12.07 8.13
N GLU A 7 -63.00 12.76 7.30
CA GLU A 7 -62.51 13.42 6.08
C GLU A 7 -61.54 14.56 6.41
N LYS A 8 -61.80 15.30 7.51
CA LYS A 8 -60.90 16.35 8.01
C LYS A 8 -59.58 15.77 8.55
N LEU A 9 -59.64 14.67 9.30
CA LEU A 9 -58.45 14.00 9.81
C LEU A 9 -57.59 13.43 8.68
N LYS A 10 -58.24 12.84 7.66
CA LYS A 10 -57.57 12.32 6.46
C LYS A 10 -56.88 13.44 5.66
N ALA A 11 -57.53 14.60 5.50
CA ALA A 11 -56.93 15.76 4.84
C ALA A 11 -55.69 16.27 5.60
N ALA A 12 -55.78 16.43 6.92
CA ALA A 12 -54.66 16.88 7.75
C ALA A 12 -53.46 15.91 7.73
N PHE A 13 -53.72 14.59 7.65
CA PHE A 13 -52.67 13.59 7.54
C PHE A 13 -51.95 13.63 6.17
N GLU A 14 -52.69 13.88 5.09
CA GLU A 14 -52.10 13.98 3.75
C GLU A 14 -51.31 15.29 3.58
N GLU A 15 -51.78 16.39 4.19
CA GLU A 15 -51.04 17.66 4.27
C GLU A 15 -49.74 17.51 5.08
N PHE A 16 -49.79 16.80 6.22
CA PHE A 16 -48.59 16.49 7.02
C PHE A 16 -47.57 15.64 6.25
N LYS A 17 -48.03 14.62 5.50
CA LYS A 17 -47.16 13.83 4.61
C LYS A 17 -46.47 14.72 3.57
N GLN A 18 -47.24 15.52 2.84
CA GLN A 18 -46.66 16.42 1.84
C GLN A 18 -45.66 17.39 2.46
N TYR A 19 -45.93 17.91 3.66
CA TYR A 19 -44.98 18.74 4.39
C TYR A 19 -43.67 18.01 4.70
N GLU A 20 -43.72 16.77 5.22
CA GLU A 20 -42.53 15.98 5.53
C GLU A 20 -41.77 15.53 4.27
N ASP A 21 -42.46 15.07 3.22
CA ASP A 21 -41.86 14.67 1.95
C ASP A 21 -41.08 15.84 1.32
N ASN A 22 -41.70 17.02 1.23
CA ASN A 22 -41.04 18.25 0.77
C ASN A 22 -39.84 18.64 1.67
N ARG A 23 -39.95 18.43 2.99
CA ARG A 23 -38.88 18.75 3.96
C ARG A 23 -37.68 17.80 3.81
N VAL A 24 -37.92 16.53 3.50
CA VAL A 24 -36.88 15.54 3.19
C VAL A 24 -36.25 15.83 1.83
N GLU A 25 -37.05 16.06 0.79
CA GLU A 25 -36.57 16.38 -0.55
C GLU A 25 -35.69 17.64 -0.56
N GLN A 26 -36.09 18.70 0.16
CA GLN A 26 -35.27 19.91 0.33
C GLN A 26 -33.94 19.63 1.06
N ARG A 27 -33.90 18.67 2.00
CA ARG A 27 -32.66 18.27 2.67
C ARG A 27 -31.75 17.45 1.75
N CYS A 28 -32.31 16.54 0.95
CA CYS A 28 -31.57 15.78 -0.06
C CYS A 28 -30.93 16.73 -1.08
N ALA A 29 -31.73 17.60 -1.73
CA ALA A 29 -31.24 18.57 -2.71
C ALA A 29 -30.16 19.53 -2.15
N LYS A 30 -30.19 19.80 -0.85
CA LYS A 30 -29.15 20.60 -0.16
C LYS A 30 -27.85 19.82 0.07
N MET A 31 -27.90 18.50 0.17
CA MET A 31 -26.75 17.61 0.31
C MET A 31 -26.16 17.17 -1.02
N ASP A 32 -26.97 17.07 -2.08
CA ASP A 32 -26.54 16.61 -3.40
C ASP A 32 -25.41 17.49 -3.98
N ALA A 33 -25.59 18.82 -4.04
CA ALA A 33 -24.57 19.71 -4.61
C ALA A 33 -23.21 19.69 -3.88
N PRO A 34 -23.13 19.67 -2.52
CA PRO A 34 -21.87 19.40 -1.82
C PRO A 34 -21.25 18.02 -2.07
N LEU A 35 -22.07 16.97 -2.26
CA LEU A 35 -21.58 15.62 -2.56
C LEU A 35 -21.04 15.52 -4.00
N ASP A 36 -21.71 16.15 -4.96
CA ASP A 36 -21.24 16.26 -6.35
C ASP A 36 -19.90 17.01 -6.41
N ALA A 37 -19.76 18.13 -5.70
CA ALA A 37 -18.51 18.88 -5.59
C ALA A 37 -17.37 18.02 -5.01
N LEU A 38 -17.63 17.33 -3.89
CA LEU A 38 -16.64 16.42 -3.27
C LEU A 38 -16.25 15.25 -4.19
N SER A 39 -17.19 14.75 -5.00
CA SER A 39 -16.91 13.70 -5.99
C SER A 39 -16.02 14.20 -7.11
N ILE A 40 -16.23 15.43 -7.58
CA ILE A 40 -15.38 16.08 -8.60
C ILE A 40 -13.97 16.29 -8.04
N ASP A 41 -13.84 16.87 -6.85
CA ASP A 41 -12.53 17.08 -6.19
C ASP A 41 -11.75 15.76 -6.01
N PHE A 42 -12.45 14.68 -5.66
CA PHE A 42 -11.84 13.35 -5.56
C PHE A 42 -11.32 12.82 -6.91
N ASP A 43 -12.12 12.94 -7.97
CA ASP A 43 -11.79 12.42 -9.31
C ASP A 43 -10.72 13.27 -10.03
N GLU A 44 -10.72 14.60 -9.83
CA GLU A 44 -9.77 15.52 -10.47
C GLU A 44 -8.45 15.68 -9.70
N GLU A 45 -8.49 15.76 -8.37
CA GLU A 45 -7.28 15.97 -7.56
C GLU A 45 -6.75 14.66 -6.96
N LEU A 46 -7.54 13.97 -6.12
CA LEU A 46 -7.00 12.90 -5.28
C LEU A 46 -6.70 11.61 -6.07
N TYR A 47 -7.60 11.20 -6.96
CA TYR A 47 -7.51 9.95 -7.71
C TYR A 47 -6.27 9.88 -8.64
N PRO A 48 -5.92 10.92 -9.43
CA PRO A 48 -4.69 10.93 -10.21
C PRO A 48 -3.40 10.83 -9.37
N HIS A 49 -3.39 11.41 -8.17
CA HIS A 49 -2.26 11.30 -7.25
C HIS A 49 -2.11 9.88 -6.70
N MET A 50 -3.20 9.24 -6.28
CA MET A 50 -3.19 7.83 -5.84
C MET A 50 -2.72 6.89 -6.96
N LEU A 51 -3.22 7.05 -8.19
CA LEU A 51 -2.77 6.25 -9.34
C LEU A 51 -1.28 6.45 -9.63
N THR A 52 -0.78 7.69 -9.53
CA THR A 52 0.64 8.02 -9.72
C THR A 52 1.51 7.36 -8.65
N ALA A 53 1.09 7.39 -7.39
CA ALA A 53 1.79 6.71 -6.29
C ALA A 53 1.83 5.19 -6.50
N ILE A 54 0.70 4.55 -6.83
CA ILE A 54 0.62 3.11 -7.13
C ILE A 54 1.51 2.73 -8.32
N ALA A 55 1.52 3.54 -9.38
CA ALA A 55 2.38 3.33 -10.55
C ALA A 55 3.88 3.46 -10.19
N GLY A 56 4.25 4.45 -9.38
CA GLY A 56 5.61 4.63 -8.85
C GLY A 56 6.07 3.44 -8.01
N CYS A 57 5.25 3.00 -7.05
CA CYS A 57 5.54 1.81 -6.23
C CYS A 57 5.71 0.54 -7.08
N ARG A 58 4.82 0.32 -8.07
CA ARG A 58 4.95 -0.81 -9.03
C ARG A 58 6.23 -0.71 -9.86
N TRP A 59 6.62 0.49 -10.29
CA TRP A 59 7.87 0.70 -11.00
C TRP A 59 9.09 0.42 -10.13
N MET A 60 9.09 0.86 -8.87
CA MET A 60 10.19 0.62 -7.92
C MET A 60 10.38 -0.88 -7.63
N ILE A 61 9.30 -1.59 -7.31
CA ILE A 61 9.34 -3.02 -6.99
C ILE A 61 9.76 -3.86 -8.22
N GLY A 62 9.25 -3.53 -9.41
CA GLY A 62 9.53 -4.30 -10.62
C GLY A 62 10.82 -3.90 -11.35
N ARG A 63 10.93 -2.63 -11.75
CA ARG A 63 12.05 -2.13 -12.56
C ARG A 63 13.20 -1.58 -11.72
N GLY A 64 12.90 -0.73 -10.73
CA GLY A 64 13.91 -0.09 -9.89
C GLY A 64 14.81 -1.10 -9.19
N LEU A 65 14.22 -2.07 -8.49
CA LEU A 65 14.94 -3.14 -7.80
C LEU A 65 15.77 -4.00 -8.77
N ARG A 66 15.19 -4.43 -9.91
CA ARG A 66 15.89 -5.24 -10.91
C ARG A 66 17.11 -4.52 -11.49
N LEU A 67 16.99 -3.22 -11.74
CA LEU A 67 18.05 -2.39 -12.28
C LEU A 67 19.15 -2.12 -11.25
N ALA A 68 18.79 -1.95 -9.98
CA ALA A 68 19.75 -1.86 -8.88
C ALA A 68 20.55 -3.16 -8.70
N VAL A 69 19.89 -4.32 -8.75
CA VAL A 69 20.56 -5.65 -8.70
C VAL A 69 21.52 -5.84 -9.89
N MET A 70 21.16 -5.38 -11.10
CA MET A 70 22.06 -5.40 -12.25
C MET A 70 23.30 -4.53 -12.03
N LYS A 71 23.14 -3.27 -11.61
CA LYS A 71 24.26 -2.36 -11.29
C LYS A 71 25.18 -2.94 -10.19
N CYS A 72 24.63 -3.67 -9.21
CA CYS A 72 25.43 -4.42 -8.24
C CYS A 72 26.25 -5.54 -8.90
N GLY A 73 25.66 -6.35 -9.79
CA GLY A 73 26.35 -7.41 -10.51
C GLY A 73 27.48 -6.92 -11.43
N GLU A 74 27.34 -5.73 -12.01
CA GLU A 74 28.37 -5.10 -12.85
C GLU A 74 29.60 -4.66 -12.04
N SER A 75 29.41 -4.29 -10.76
CA SER A 75 30.48 -3.82 -9.86
C SER A 75 31.61 -4.85 -9.71
N ILE A 76 32.75 -4.56 -10.34
CA ILE A 76 33.98 -5.37 -10.24
C ILE A 76 34.40 -5.55 -8.77
N LYS A 77 34.27 -4.49 -7.95
CA LYS A 77 34.62 -4.54 -6.52
C LYS A 77 33.71 -5.48 -5.73
N LEU A 78 32.40 -5.50 -6.02
CA LEU A 78 31.48 -6.43 -5.38
C LEU A 78 31.75 -7.87 -5.81
N ARG A 79 31.92 -8.10 -7.12
CA ARG A 79 32.24 -9.43 -7.65
C ARG A 79 33.54 -9.98 -7.07
N GLN A 80 34.57 -9.15 -6.92
CA GLN A 80 35.83 -9.55 -6.29
C GLN A 80 35.64 -9.89 -4.82
N ALA A 81 35.08 -8.97 -4.01
CA ALA A 81 34.87 -9.21 -2.57
C ALA A 81 33.98 -10.43 -2.29
N PHE A 82 32.98 -10.68 -3.15
CA PHE A 82 32.16 -11.89 -3.10
C PHE A 82 32.95 -13.16 -3.46
N ALA A 83 33.76 -13.12 -4.53
CA ALA A 83 34.62 -14.23 -4.91
C ALA A 83 35.66 -14.57 -3.82
N ASP A 84 36.23 -13.55 -3.18
CA ASP A 84 37.16 -13.70 -2.06
C ASP A 84 36.48 -14.38 -0.86
N VAL A 85 35.28 -13.93 -0.47
CA VAL A 85 34.46 -14.54 0.59
C VAL A 85 34.10 -15.99 0.27
N VAL A 86 33.73 -16.30 -0.98
CA VAL A 86 33.39 -17.68 -1.39
C VAL A 86 34.64 -18.57 -1.37
N SER A 87 35.76 -18.09 -1.91
CA SER A 87 37.04 -18.82 -1.93
C SER A 87 37.50 -19.16 -0.51
N VAL A 88 37.56 -18.15 0.38
CA VAL A 88 37.97 -18.36 1.78
C VAL A 88 36.93 -19.17 2.56
N GLY A 89 35.64 -19.06 2.23
CA GLY A 89 34.57 -19.89 2.79
C GLY A 89 34.71 -21.37 2.46
N ILE A 90 35.18 -21.71 1.26
CA ILE A 90 35.51 -23.09 0.87
C ILE A 90 36.70 -23.59 1.71
N THR A 91 37.77 -22.80 1.83
CA THR A 91 38.92 -23.14 2.69
C THR A 91 38.50 -23.36 4.14
N LYS A 92 37.64 -22.47 4.68
CA LYS A 92 37.08 -22.62 6.03
C LYS A 92 36.30 -23.95 6.14
N GLY A 93 35.36 -24.22 5.24
CA GLY A 93 34.55 -25.45 5.28
C GLY A 93 35.40 -26.73 5.16
N MET A 94 36.49 -26.70 4.39
CA MET A 94 37.47 -27.79 4.34
C MET A 94 38.19 -27.97 5.69
N SER A 95 38.62 -26.88 6.32
CA SER A 95 39.29 -26.91 7.64
C SER A 95 38.37 -27.41 8.76
N GLU A 96 37.08 -27.01 8.75
CA GLU A 96 36.06 -27.47 9.71
C GLU A 96 35.72 -28.95 9.49
N GLY A 97 35.60 -29.38 8.23
CA GLY A 97 35.38 -30.79 7.87
C GLY A 97 36.54 -31.69 8.31
N LEU A 98 37.79 -31.27 8.07
CA LEU A 98 38.99 -31.97 8.54
C LEU A 98 39.01 -32.08 10.07
N LYS A 99 38.78 -30.96 10.77
CA LYS A 99 38.69 -30.93 12.23
C LYS A 99 37.66 -31.94 12.77
N HIS A 100 36.45 -31.94 12.23
CA HIS A 100 35.40 -32.87 12.66
C HIS A 100 35.78 -34.35 12.38
N ILE A 101 36.45 -34.65 11.27
CA ILE A 101 36.94 -36.01 10.96
C ILE A 101 37.99 -36.46 11.98
N VAL A 102 38.92 -35.58 12.36
CA VAL A 102 39.97 -35.87 13.36
C VAL A 102 39.37 -36.08 14.76
N GLU A 103 38.46 -35.20 15.17
CA GLU A 103 37.78 -35.26 16.47
C GLU A 103 36.94 -36.54 16.62
N HIS A 104 36.29 -37.01 15.54
CA HIS A 104 35.48 -38.23 15.56
C HIS A 104 36.30 -39.53 15.28
N GLY A 105 37.48 -39.43 14.67
CA GLY A 105 38.30 -40.57 14.25
C GLY A 105 39.28 -41.10 15.31
N GLN A 106 39.72 -40.24 16.24
CA GLN A 106 40.58 -40.53 17.41
C GLN A 106 41.92 -41.25 17.16
N ALA A 107 43.05 -40.51 17.20
CA ALA A 107 44.40 -41.08 17.44
C ALA A 107 45.51 -40.06 17.81
N ASN A 108 45.31 -39.12 18.75
CA ASN A 108 46.34 -38.15 19.20
C ASN A 108 47.10 -37.40 18.06
N LEU A 109 46.47 -37.28 16.88
CA LEU A 109 47.03 -36.59 15.73
C LEU A 109 46.78 -35.11 15.90
N ASP A 110 47.86 -34.33 15.95
CA ASP A 110 47.76 -32.88 16.01
C ASP A 110 47.12 -32.35 14.72
N LEU A 111 46.13 -31.46 14.87
CA LEU A 111 45.40 -30.89 13.74
C LEU A 111 46.32 -30.03 12.87
N GLU A 112 47.33 -29.42 13.49
CA GLU A 112 48.39 -28.63 12.85
C GLU A 112 49.37 -29.49 12.01
N ALA A 113 49.39 -30.81 12.21
CA ALA A 113 50.24 -31.73 11.43
C ALA A 113 49.61 -32.15 10.08
N ILE A 114 48.37 -31.73 9.79
CA ILE A 114 47.69 -32.03 8.54
C ILE A 114 48.01 -30.94 7.51
N GLU A 115 48.76 -31.29 6.45
CA GLU A 115 49.19 -30.36 5.38
C GLU A 115 48.04 -29.55 4.73
N ALA A 116 46.83 -30.10 4.73
CA ALA A 116 45.62 -29.46 4.20
C ALA A 116 44.85 -28.56 5.20
N TYR A 117 45.30 -28.48 6.46
CA TYR A 117 44.63 -27.67 7.50
C TYR A 117 45.27 -26.28 7.59
N ASP A 118 44.47 -25.24 7.30
CA ASP A 118 44.83 -23.84 7.53
C ASP A 118 44.21 -23.36 8.88
N PRO A 119 45.00 -23.25 9.97
CA PRO A 119 44.49 -22.81 11.27
C PRO A 119 43.94 -21.37 11.25
N GLU A 120 44.30 -20.55 10.26
CA GLU A 120 43.82 -19.18 10.12
C GLU A 120 42.56 -19.08 9.24
N ALA A 121 42.06 -20.18 8.66
CA ALA A 121 40.96 -20.15 7.69
C ALA A 121 39.69 -19.47 8.23
N GLU A 122 39.38 -19.67 9.51
CA GLU A 122 38.26 -18.97 10.18
C GLU A 122 38.50 -17.46 10.32
N ALA A 123 39.71 -17.05 10.73
CA ALA A 123 40.06 -15.63 10.85
C ALA A 123 40.04 -14.93 9.47
N LYS A 124 40.58 -15.60 8.44
CA LYS A 124 40.52 -15.15 7.04
C LYS A 124 39.07 -14.99 6.57
N TYR A 125 38.19 -15.95 6.89
CA TYR A 125 36.77 -15.90 6.51
C TYR A 125 36.04 -14.73 7.18
N ILE A 126 36.27 -14.51 8.48
CA ILE A 126 35.71 -13.37 9.23
C ILE A 126 36.21 -12.04 8.65
N ALA A 127 37.50 -11.94 8.32
CA ALA A 127 38.07 -10.74 7.69
C ALA A 127 37.48 -10.48 6.30
N ALA A 128 37.29 -11.51 5.48
CA ALA A 128 36.65 -11.39 4.16
C ALA A 128 35.17 -10.94 4.27
N LEU A 129 34.41 -11.51 5.23
CA LEU A 129 33.05 -11.07 5.51
C LEU A 129 32.98 -9.61 5.98
N GLN A 130 33.93 -9.17 6.82
CA GLN A 130 34.03 -7.78 7.23
C GLN A 130 34.36 -6.86 6.05
N ALA A 131 35.26 -7.27 5.15
CA ALA A 131 35.59 -6.53 3.93
C ALA A 131 34.36 -6.39 3.00
N LEU A 132 33.59 -7.47 2.81
CA LEU A 132 32.35 -7.46 2.02
C LEU A 132 31.26 -6.57 2.66
N LYS A 133 31.12 -6.62 3.99
CA LYS A 133 30.17 -5.76 4.74
C LYS A 133 30.55 -4.28 4.68
N ASN A 134 31.84 -3.97 4.76
CA ASN A 134 32.37 -2.61 4.74
C ASN A 134 32.57 -2.06 3.32
N LEU A 135 32.29 -2.85 2.29
CA LEU A 135 32.33 -2.41 0.90
C LEU A 135 31.28 -1.30 0.71
N LYS A 136 31.72 -0.10 0.35
CA LYS A 136 30.80 0.98 -0.02
C LYS A 136 30.11 0.64 -1.34
N TYR A 137 28.80 0.86 -1.38
CA TYR A 137 27.97 0.70 -2.57
C TYR A 137 27.56 2.09 -3.05
N PRO A 138 28.28 2.70 -4.02
CA PRO A 138 27.99 4.08 -4.44
C PRO A 138 26.56 4.28 -4.93
N LEU A 139 25.90 3.22 -5.40
CA LEU A 139 24.48 3.22 -5.77
C LEU A 139 23.55 3.36 -4.56
N VAL A 140 23.87 2.73 -3.42
CA VAL A 140 23.10 2.85 -2.17
C VAL A 140 23.27 4.26 -1.62
N ASP A 141 24.51 4.77 -1.57
CA ASP A 141 24.81 6.15 -1.16
C ASP A 141 24.03 7.18 -2.01
N GLN A 142 23.94 6.97 -3.33
CA GLN A 142 23.13 7.79 -4.24
C GLN A 142 21.62 7.68 -3.99
N LEU A 143 21.09 6.47 -3.77
CA LEU A 143 19.67 6.25 -3.51
C LEU A 143 19.24 6.83 -2.15
N GLU A 144 20.10 6.73 -1.13
CA GLU A 144 19.85 7.34 0.18
C GLU A 144 19.81 8.88 0.10
N GLY A 145 20.70 9.47 -0.70
CA GLY A 145 20.67 10.92 -1.02
C GLY A 145 19.44 11.38 -1.81
N LEU A 146 18.69 10.45 -2.41
CA LEU A 146 17.49 10.71 -3.21
C LEU A 146 16.18 10.27 -2.52
N LYS A 147 16.22 9.87 -1.25
CA LYS A 147 15.04 9.36 -0.51
C LYS A 147 13.86 10.34 -0.45
N ASP A 148 14.15 11.64 -0.43
CA ASP A 148 13.17 12.75 -0.38
C ASP A 148 12.94 13.40 -1.76
N ALA A 149 13.59 12.88 -2.82
CA ALA A 149 13.48 13.41 -4.17
C ALA A 149 12.15 12.97 -4.83
N PRO A 150 11.59 13.77 -5.77
CA PRO A 150 10.40 13.36 -6.49
C PRO A 150 10.67 12.11 -7.34
N MET A 151 9.63 11.29 -7.54
CA MET A 151 9.75 9.95 -8.14
C MET A 151 10.40 9.96 -9.54
N ASP A 152 10.22 11.04 -10.31
CA ASP A 152 10.85 11.22 -11.63
C ASP A 152 12.36 11.45 -11.54
N MET A 153 12.84 12.18 -10.54
CA MET A 153 14.27 12.33 -10.25
C MET A 153 14.89 11.00 -9.82
N ILE A 154 14.23 10.25 -8.91
CA ILE A 154 14.67 8.90 -8.53
C ILE A 154 14.73 7.98 -9.76
N MET A 155 13.67 7.97 -10.59
CA MET A 155 13.65 7.17 -11.83
C MET A 155 14.82 7.51 -12.75
N ALA A 156 15.12 8.80 -12.94
CA ALA A 156 16.23 9.25 -13.79
C ALA A 156 17.59 8.77 -13.26
N SER A 157 17.86 8.89 -11.96
CA SER A 157 19.13 8.46 -11.36
C SER A 157 19.35 6.94 -11.35
N VAL A 158 18.27 6.14 -11.34
CA VAL A 158 18.40 4.67 -11.42
C VAL A 158 18.68 4.20 -12.85
N HIS A 159 18.31 4.96 -13.90
CA HIS A 159 18.61 4.58 -15.30
C HIS A 159 20.12 4.32 -15.49
N LEU A 160 20.44 3.37 -16.37
CA LEU A 160 21.81 3.22 -16.86
C LEU A 160 22.06 4.29 -17.91
N GLU A 161 23.26 4.86 -17.91
CA GLU A 161 23.80 5.65 -19.02
C GLU A 161 24.28 4.70 -20.13
N SER A 162 23.36 3.85 -20.60
CA SER A 162 23.54 2.92 -21.71
C SER A 162 22.68 3.35 -22.90
N ASP A 163 22.80 4.63 -23.27
CA ASP A 163 21.98 5.27 -24.31
C ASP A 163 22.84 5.77 -25.49
N THR A 164 23.90 5.05 -25.83
CA THR A 164 24.44 5.02 -27.20
C THR A 164 23.52 4.17 -28.09
N ARG A 165 22.31 4.74 -28.29
CA ARG A 165 21.17 4.48 -29.20
C ARG A 165 21.00 3.16 -29.99
N ASP A 166 22.05 2.48 -30.42
CA ASP A 166 21.96 1.34 -31.36
C ASP A 166 22.22 -0.06 -30.75
N ASP A 167 23.02 -0.20 -29.68
CA ASP A 167 23.39 -1.54 -29.14
C ASP A 167 22.51 -2.06 -27.98
N ALA A 168 21.52 -1.28 -27.53
CA ALA A 168 20.68 -1.65 -26.38
C ALA A 168 19.66 -2.77 -26.73
N PRO A 169 19.64 -3.92 -26.02
CA PRO A 169 18.72 -5.03 -26.29
C PRO A 169 17.24 -4.65 -26.27
N GLN A 170 16.44 -5.32 -27.10
CA GLN A 170 15.00 -5.07 -27.30
C GLN A 170 14.21 -4.84 -25.99
N TRP A 171 14.49 -5.66 -24.96
CA TRP A 171 13.80 -5.61 -23.66
C TRP A 171 14.00 -4.28 -22.91
N VAL A 172 15.09 -3.54 -23.15
CA VAL A 172 15.34 -2.22 -22.54
C VAL A 172 14.36 -1.17 -23.09
N ARG A 173 14.00 -1.26 -24.38
CA ARG A 173 13.08 -0.32 -25.03
C ARG A 173 11.65 -0.43 -24.49
N GLU A 174 11.24 -1.61 -24.03
CA GLU A 174 9.95 -1.87 -23.37
C GLU A 174 9.87 -1.36 -21.92
N LEU A 175 11.00 -0.97 -21.32
CA LEU A 175 11.04 -0.46 -19.94
C LEU A 175 10.79 1.06 -19.83
N ARG A 176 10.71 1.77 -20.96
CA ARG A 176 10.46 3.21 -21.00
C ARG A 176 9.14 3.57 -20.28
N PRO A 177 9.12 4.59 -19.41
CA PRO A 177 7.88 5.04 -18.77
C PRO A 177 6.84 5.47 -19.82
N ILE A 178 5.58 5.11 -19.58
CA ILE A 178 4.44 5.75 -20.25
C ILE A 178 4.47 7.21 -19.83
N SER A 179 4.72 8.12 -20.78
CA SER A 179 4.83 9.54 -20.48
C SER A 179 3.50 10.13 -19.99
N ARG A 180 3.58 11.18 -19.16
CA ARG A 180 2.43 11.92 -18.58
C ARG A 180 1.30 12.23 -19.58
N SER A 181 1.61 12.42 -20.86
CA SER A 181 0.64 12.74 -21.93
C SER A 181 -0.32 11.61 -22.32
N LEU A 182 -0.06 10.35 -21.91
CA LEU A 182 -0.97 9.23 -22.16
C LEU A 182 -2.07 9.10 -21.09
N CYS A 183 -1.81 9.53 -19.85
CA CYS A 183 -2.81 9.55 -18.79
C CYS A 183 -3.84 10.66 -19.00
N THR A 184 -3.40 11.89 -19.30
CA THR A 184 -4.31 13.03 -19.49
C THR A 184 -5.23 12.86 -20.70
N ARG A 185 -4.72 12.34 -21.82
CA ARG A 185 -5.49 12.15 -23.07
C ARG A 185 -6.56 11.05 -22.99
N ARG A 186 -6.46 10.10 -22.06
CA ARG A 186 -7.47 9.03 -21.92
C ARG A 186 -8.63 9.42 -21.00
N VAL A 187 -8.39 10.32 -20.04
CA VAL A 187 -9.41 10.86 -19.14
C VAL A 187 -10.25 11.91 -19.86
N SER A 188 -9.61 12.90 -20.52
CA SER A 188 -10.33 13.98 -21.22
C SER A 188 -11.28 13.53 -22.34
N SER A 189 -11.10 12.32 -22.88
CA SER A 189 -12.03 11.76 -23.88
C SER A 189 -13.33 11.19 -23.29
N ALA A 190 -13.43 11.00 -21.97
CA ALA A 190 -14.61 10.43 -21.32
C ALA A 190 -15.63 11.49 -20.88
N HIS A 191 -15.18 12.70 -20.54
CA HIS A 191 -16.02 13.74 -19.91
C HIS A 191 -16.86 14.57 -20.89
N HIS A 192 -16.69 14.40 -22.22
CA HIS A 192 -17.52 15.08 -23.22
C HIS A 192 -18.78 14.32 -23.65
N ALA A 193 -19.05 13.12 -23.11
CA ALA A 193 -20.10 12.23 -23.57
C ALA A 193 -21.18 11.89 -22.51
N ARG A 194 -21.41 12.79 -21.54
CA ARG A 194 -22.32 12.51 -20.40
C ARG A 194 -23.23 13.67 -19.97
N SER A 195 -23.60 14.55 -20.91
CA SER A 195 -24.55 15.64 -20.69
C SER A 195 -25.79 15.55 -21.61
N ASP A 196 -26.36 14.34 -21.74
CA ASP A 196 -27.71 14.15 -22.29
C ASP A 196 -28.49 13.21 -21.35
N GLY A 197 -29.64 13.68 -20.86
CA GLY A 197 -30.35 13.10 -19.72
C GLY A 197 -31.08 11.79 -20.03
N VAL A 198 -30.38 10.65 -19.94
CA VAL A 198 -30.98 9.31 -19.97
C VAL A 198 -30.67 8.58 -18.65
N PRO A 199 -31.68 8.10 -17.90
CA PRO A 199 -31.43 7.33 -16.69
C PRO A 199 -30.93 5.93 -17.05
N VAL A 200 -29.61 5.73 -16.94
CA VAL A 200 -29.02 4.38 -17.00
C VAL A 200 -29.09 3.77 -15.61
N SER A 201 -29.92 2.75 -15.44
CA SER A 201 -29.96 1.91 -14.23
C SER A 201 -28.66 1.11 -14.09
N VAL A 202 -27.65 1.70 -13.47
CA VAL A 202 -26.40 1.01 -13.07
C VAL A 202 -26.64 0.35 -11.70
N PRO A 203 -26.22 -0.92 -11.48
CA PRO A 203 -26.31 -1.54 -10.16
C PRO A 203 -25.44 -0.80 -9.15
N THR A 204 -26.07 -0.27 -8.09
CA THR A 204 -25.37 0.47 -7.03
C THR A 204 -24.52 -0.46 -6.17
N VAL A 205 -23.29 -0.73 -6.60
CA VAL A 205 -22.26 -1.28 -5.71
C VAL A 205 -21.76 -0.13 -4.83
N VAL A 206 -22.46 0.12 -3.73
CA VAL A 206 -22.04 1.07 -2.70
C VAL A 206 -20.66 0.66 -2.18
N PRO A 207 -19.63 1.53 -2.25
CA PRO A 207 -18.36 1.26 -1.62
C PRO A 207 -18.56 1.05 -0.11
N GLN A 208 -18.11 -0.10 0.40
CA GLN A 208 -18.48 -0.59 1.74
C GLN A 208 -18.15 0.38 2.89
N GLY A 209 -17.26 1.36 2.69
CA GLY A 209 -16.98 2.43 3.65
C GLY A 209 -18.12 3.43 3.87
N LEU A 210 -18.96 3.72 2.85
CA LEU A 210 -20.07 4.67 2.99
C LEU A 210 -21.28 4.08 3.73
N ALA A 211 -21.48 2.76 3.64
CA ALA A 211 -22.57 2.07 4.32
C ALA A 211 -22.44 2.12 5.86
N ILE A 212 -21.20 2.20 6.38
CA ILE A 212 -20.92 2.22 7.82
C ILE A 212 -21.33 3.58 8.44
N LEU A 213 -21.08 4.70 7.75
CA LEU A 213 -21.44 6.04 8.24
C LEU A 213 -22.95 6.29 8.25
N LEU A 214 -23.70 5.70 7.30
CA LEU A 214 -25.16 5.84 7.25
C LEU A 214 -25.89 4.96 8.29
N ALA A 215 -25.30 3.84 8.71
CA ALA A 215 -25.88 2.98 9.74
C ALA A 215 -25.84 3.63 11.14
N ASP A 216 -24.77 4.35 11.46
CA ASP A 216 -24.55 4.93 12.80
C ASP A 216 -25.44 6.16 13.07
N ALA A 217 -25.80 6.91 12.01
CA ALA A 217 -26.70 8.06 12.11
C ALA A 217 -28.17 7.70 12.39
N ALA A 218 -28.57 6.44 12.19
CA ALA A 218 -29.96 5.99 12.28
C ALA A 218 -30.43 5.59 13.69
N THR A 219 -29.55 5.64 14.71
CA THR A 219 -29.85 5.16 16.07
C THR A 219 -29.92 6.26 17.14
N GLN A 220 -29.75 7.54 16.79
CA GLN A 220 -29.70 8.66 17.76
C GLN A 220 -30.87 9.66 17.69
N THR A 221 -32.10 9.19 17.50
CA THR A 221 -33.30 10.04 17.68
C THR A 221 -34.43 9.35 18.46
N GLU A 222 -34.20 9.00 19.73
CA GLU A 222 -35.29 8.96 20.72
C GLU A 222 -34.84 9.39 22.14
N THR A 223 -35.73 10.16 22.78
CA THR A 223 -35.78 10.53 24.21
C THR A 223 -34.78 11.54 24.79
N SER A 224 -35.29 12.74 25.06
CA SER A 224 -34.93 13.57 26.22
C SER A 224 -36.15 14.42 26.62
N ASP A 225 -36.82 14.07 27.72
CA ASP A 225 -37.78 14.94 28.42
C ASP A 225 -37.93 14.52 29.90
N GLU A 226 -38.19 15.47 30.81
CA GLU A 226 -38.06 15.30 32.29
C GLU A 226 -39.24 15.89 33.10
N ALA A 227 -39.85 15.23 34.09
CA ALA A 227 -39.92 13.78 34.36
C ALA A 227 -41.17 13.34 35.20
N PRO A 228 -41.41 13.79 36.46
CA PRO A 228 -42.03 12.86 37.43
C PRO A 228 -43.27 13.41 38.17
N PRO A 229 -43.89 12.71 39.15
CA PRO A 229 -43.71 11.30 39.61
C PRO A 229 -45.04 10.49 39.74
N GLN A 230 -44.96 9.19 40.12
CA GLN A 230 -45.51 8.61 41.37
C GLN A 230 -45.92 7.11 41.31
N LEU A 231 -45.53 6.36 42.36
CA LEU A 231 -46.24 5.23 43.01
C LEU A 231 -46.80 4.08 42.12
N LEU A 232 -46.24 2.86 42.10
CA LEU A 232 -46.11 1.87 43.20
C LEU A 232 -45.13 0.75 42.77
N ARG A 233 -44.23 0.23 43.63
CA ARG A 233 -44.41 -1.05 44.37
C ARG A 233 -44.97 -2.19 43.47
N SER A 234 -44.28 -3.32 43.22
CA SER A 234 -43.51 -4.14 44.17
C SER A 234 -42.66 -5.21 43.44
N SER A 235 -41.62 -5.75 44.10
CA SER A 235 -41.06 -7.13 43.96
C SER A 235 -40.83 -7.70 42.53
N SER A 236 -39.62 -8.08 42.10
CA SER A 236 -38.74 -9.06 42.79
C SER A 236 -37.31 -9.07 42.22
N LEU A 237 -36.30 -9.33 43.06
CA LEU A 237 -34.91 -9.64 42.71
C LEU A 237 -34.31 -10.61 43.76
N PRO A 238 -33.19 -11.30 43.52
CA PRO A 238 -33.23 -12.74 43.25
C PRO A 238 -32.69 -13.62 44.39
N ALA A 239 -32.89 -14.94 44.28
CA ALA A 239 -32.17 -15.91 45.10
C ALA A 239 -30.73 -16.09 44.59
N VAL A 240 -29.76 -15.70 45.42
CA VAL A 240 -28.33 -16.01 45.25
C VAL A 240 -28.01 -17.35 45.92
N HIS A 241 -27.04 -18.08 45.36
CA HIS A 241 -26.58 -19.38 45.83
C HIS A 241 -26.14 -19.42 47.30
N SER A 242 -26.50 -20.52 47.97
CA SER A 242 -25.60 -21.34 48.80
C SER A 242 -26.11 -22.78 48.80
#